data_AF-A0A166ZS50-F1
#
_entry.id   AF-A0A166ZS50-F1
#
_cell.length_a   1.000
_cell.length_b   1.000
_cell.length_c   1.000
_cell.angle_alpha   90.00
_cell.angle_beta   90.00
_cell.angle_gamma   90.00
#
_symmetry.space_group_name_H-M   'P 1'
#
loop_
_entity.id
_entity.type
_entity.pdbx_description
1 polymer ?
#
loop_
_entity_poly.entity_id
_entity_poly.type
_entity_poly.pdbx_seq_one_letter_code
_entity_poly.pdbx_strand_id
1 'polypeptide(L)'
;DEVNQRSGGHKHSRRSEKRDKDHRPKDTHSKQDRGLPSSYFSFLFVVNELHIIEDNGVPPVADIYGNPLPPSTARGYDQETAGRVWLYRDGVVSPADGFHWCRPEPGSPGGIYTMLDDYFDEHGQPLWTPVQMVPHSTFSVFNCWRFLPCLYTDVDVTTVDDMGVENKFSSLAFSIDSPDSGVTRIRASGGPQRHVVGSRPSWIPSLIPETYATPSSTAQQSTGLGGSLPIIIGLLALTKRPGHTDDVFRDGEWNGNRFRGSRSSRADPEPTGPVRGVLVQVCCDVFNPDSTVDAITDFEERGKAIRDERS
;
A
#
# COMPACT_ATOMS: atom_id res chain seq x y z
N ASP A 1 -65.25 -19.49 10.63
CA ASP A 1 -65.11 -20.93 10.86
C ASP A 1 -64.06 -21.52 9.95
N GLU A 2 -62.93 -21.85 10.56
CA GLU A 2 -61.77 -22.51 9.98
C GLU A 2 -61.76 -23.95 10.50
N VAL A 3 -61.93 -24.95 9.62
CA VAL A 3 -61.48 -26.35 9.77
C VAL A 3 -61.39 -26.91 8.32
N ASN A 4 -60.24 -27.09 7.67
CA ASN A 4 -59.10 -28.00 7.87
C ASN A 4 -59.29 -29.42 7.25
N GLN A 5 -58.23 -29.85 6.54
CA GLN A 5 -57.79 -31.23 6.19
C GLN A 5 -58.37 -31.89 4.92
N ARG A 6 -57.59 -32.03 3.82
CA ARG A 6 -56.40 -32.91 3.50
C ARG A 6 -56.84 -34.18 2.77
N SER A 7 -56.26 -34.43 1.59
CA SER A 7 -55.29 -35.53 1.33
C SER A 7 -55.24 -35.97 -0.16
N GLY A 8 -54.05 -36.37 -0.63
CA GLY A 8 -53.93 -37.42 -1.67
C GLY A 8 -53.14 -37.15 -2.96
N GLY A 9 -51.80 -37.12 -2.88
CA GLY A 9 -50.90 -38.07 -3.59
C GLY A 9 -50.86 -38.27 -5.13
N HIS A 10 -49.69 -37.91 -5.70
CA HIS A 10 -48.82 -38.69 -6.62
C HIS A 10 -48.90 -38.63 -8.18
N LYS A 11 -47.83 -38.01 -8.74
CA LYS A 11 -46.84 -38.47 -9.76
C LYS A 11 -47.26 -39.02 -11.15
N HIS A 12 -46.69 -38.41 -12.21
CA HIS A 12 -45.79 -38.95 -13.28
C HIS A 12 -45.79 -37.97 -14.48
N SER A 13 -44.69 -37.31 -14.89
CA SER A 13 -43.55 -37.75 -15.72
C SER A 13 -43.93 -38.34 -17.10
N ARG A 14 -43.70 -37.57 -18.20
CA ARG A 14 -42.74 -37.88 -19.31
C ARG A 14 -43.11 -37.25 -20.67
N ARG A 15 -42.04 -36.80 -21.34
CA ARG A 15 -41.73 -36.78 -22.80
C ARG A 15 -42.58 -35.92 -23.73
N SER A 16 -42.05 -34.92 -24.46
CA SER A 16 -40.98 -34.92 -25.48
C SER A 16 -41.37 -35.61 -26.80
N GLU A 17 -41.69 -34.82 -27.82
CA GLU A 17 -41.45 -35.08 -29.26
C GLU A 17 -41.50 -33.72 -30.00
N LYS A 18 -40.35 -33.07 -30.21
CA LYS A 18 -39.63 -32.94 -31.49
C LYS A 18 -40.49 -32.56 -32.71
N ARG A 19 -40.30 -31.33 -33.21
CA ARG A 19 -40.26 -31.03 -34.65
C ARG A 19 -39.29 -29.88 -34.96
N ASP A 20 -38.30 -30.23 -35.77
CA ASP A 20 -37.69 -29.54 -36.91
C ASP A 20 -37.14 -28.10 -36.74
N LYS A 21 -35.81 -28.01 -36.78
CA LYS A 21 -35.05 -26.79 -37.05
C LYS A 21 -34.36 -26.93 -38.41
N ASP A 22 -34.84 -26.15 -39.36
CA ASP A 22 -34.13 -25.82 -40.60
C ASP A 22 -33.12 -24.69 -40.39
N HIS A 23 -32.11 -24.71 -41.26
CA HIS A 23 -30.87 -23.98 -41.26
C HIS A 23 -31.00 -22.44 -41.33
N ARG A 24 -30.22 -21.74 -40.48
CA ARG A 24 -29.77 -20.35 -40.70
C ARG A 24 -28.30 -20.18 -40.29
N PRO A 25 -27.56 -19.25 -40.92
CA PRO A 25 -26.09 -19.21 -40.90
C PRO A 25 -25.52 -18.88 -39.52
N LYS A 26 -24.32 -19.42 -39.28
CA LYS A 26 -23.50 -19.21 -38.09
C LYS A 26 -22.80 -17.86 -38.24
N ASP A 27 -23.41 -16.78 -37.78
CA ASP A 27 -22.72 -15.51 -37.57
C ASP A 27 -21.72 -15.68 -36.42
N THR A 28 -20.46 -15.79 -36.80
CA THR A 28 -19.31 -15.62 -35.90
C THR A 28 -19.32 -14.19 -35.37
N HIS A 29 -19.95 -13.99 -34.21
CA HIS A 29 -19.64 -12.83 -33.37
C HIS A 29 -18.21 -13.01 -32.84
N SER A 30 -17.25 -12.50 -33.61
CA SER A 30 -15.95 -12.12 -33.08
C SER A 30 -16.22 -11.19 -31.89
N LYS A 31 -15.89 -11.67 -30.68
CA LYS A 31 -15.71 -10.77 -29.54
C LYS A 31 -14.68 -9.75 -30.00
N GLN A 32 -15.13 -8.52 -30.21
CA GLN A 32 -14.24 -7.38 -30.28
C GLN A 32 -13.50 -7.37 -28.94
N ASP A 33 -12.24 -7.81 -28.98
CA ASP A 33 -11.24 -7.35 -28.02
C ASP A 33 -11.33 -5.83 -28.04
N ARG A 34 -12.00 -5.28 -27.03
CA ARG A 34 -11.75 -3.91 -26.63
C ARG A 34 -10.31 -3.93 -26.15
N GLY A 35 -9.39 -3.58 -27.05
CA GLY A 35 -8.00 -3.37 -26.72
C GLY A 35 -7.96 -2.53 -25.44
N LEU A 36 -7.42 -3.12 -24.38
CA LEU A 36 -7.01 -2.36 -23.21
C LEU A 36 -6.10 -1.23 -23.71
N PRO A 37 -6.17 -0.01 -23.13
CA PRO A 37 -5.22 1.03 -23.46
C PRO A 37 -3.81 0.44 -23.37
N SER A 38 -3.00 0.62 -24.42
CA SER A 38 -1.70 -0.05 -24.57
C SER A 38 -0.66 0.43 -23.56
N SER A 39 -0.98 1.46 -22.78
CA SER A 39 -0.14 2.02 -21.73
C SER A 39 -1.00 2.25 -20.48
N TYR A 40 -0.58 1.72 -19.35
CA TYR A 40 -1.15 1.99 -18.03
C TYR A 40 0.00 2.26 -17.05
N PHE A 41 -0.28 3.00 -15.98
CA PHE A 41 0.69 3.18 -14.91
C PHE A 41 0.54 2.07 -13.88
N SER A 42 1.63 1.36 -13.58
CA SER A 42 1.66 0.36 -12.52
C SER A 42 2.97 0.37 -11.75
N PHE A 43 2.94 -0.22 -10.56
CA PHE A 43 4.12 -0.55 -9.76
C PHE A 43 3.76 -1.67 -8.79
N LEU A 44 4.77 -2.39 -8.32
CA LEU A 44 4.65 -3.37 -7.25
C LEU A 44 5.03 -2.73 -5.93
N PHE A 45 4.41 -3.18 -4.84
CA PHE A 45 4.85 -2.80 -3.51
C PHE A 45 4.59 -3.89 -2.49
N VAL A 46 5.32 -3.83 -1.37
CA VAL A 46 5.11 -4.68 -0.20
C VAL A 46 5.24 -3.83 1.06
N VAL A 47 4.53 -4.24 2.11
CA VAL A 47 4.64 -3.64 3.43
C VAL A 47 4.92 -4.72 4.46
N ASN A 48 6.13 -4.70 5.03
CA ASN A 48 6.50 -5.61 6.11
C ASN A 48 6.35 -4.90 7.44
N GLU A 49 5.78 -5.57 8.43
CA GLU A 49 5.70 -5.02 9.78
C GLU A 49 6.99 -5.30 10.54
N LEU A 50 7.60 -4.26 11.09
CA LEU A 50 8.86 -4.36 11.82
C LEU A 50 8.59 -4.81 13.26
N HIS A 51 9.32 -5.81 13.75
CA HIS A 51 9.32 -6.15 15.17
C HIS A 51 10.45 -5.40 15.87
N ILE A 52 10.07 -4.57 16.85
CA ILE A 52 11.02 -3.83 17.68
C ILE A 52 11.28 -4.64 18.94
N ILE A 53 12.56 -4.84 19.27
CA ILE A 53 12.97 -5.59 20.45
C ILE A 53 12.67 -4.74 21.69
N GLU A 54 11.84 -5.28 22.57
CA GLU A 54 11.59 -4.71 23.90
C GLU A 54 12.60 -5.28 24.89
N ASP A 55 13.47 -4.43 25.43
CA ASP A 55 14.32 -4.82 26.56
C ASP A 55 13.52 -4.73 27.85
N ASN A 56 13.25 -5.88 28.46
CA ASN A 56 12.47 -5.98 29.70
C ASN A 56 13.06 -5.11 30.82
N GLY A 57 12.44 -3.96 31.07
CA GLY A 57 12.82 -3.02 32.13
C GLY A 57 13.63 -1.80 31.66
N VAL A 58 13.98 -1.71 30.38
CA VAL A 58 14.57 -0.50 29.79
C VAL A 58 13.47 0.26 29.05
N PRO A 59 13.19 1.52 29.41
CA PRO A 59 12.20 2.30 28.69
C PRO A 59 12.64 2.50 27.22
N PRO A 60 11.70 2.60 26.27
CA PRO A 60 12.02 2.91 24.89
C PRO A 60 12.88 4.18 24.80
N VAL A 61 13.80 4.23 23.84
CA VAL A 61 14.51 5.46 23.52
C VAL A 61 13.48 6.54 23.23
N ALA A 62 13.65 7.72 23.81
CA ALA A 62 12.72 8.83 23.66
C ALA A 62 13.45 10.13 23.34
N ASP A 63 12.75 11.07 22.71
CA ASP A 63 13.26 12.42 22.52
C ASP A 63 13.32 13.20 23.84
N ILE A 64 13.81 14.45 23.78
CA ILE A 64 13.93 15.31 24.96
C ILE A 64 12.57 15.67 25.61
N TYR A 65 11.46 15.39 24.93
CA TYR A 65 10.09 15.61 25.41
C TYR A 65 9.41 14.31 25.87
N GLY A 66 10.13 13.18 25.84
CA GLY A 66 9.62 11.87 26.25
C GLY A 66 8.78 11.16 25.19
N ASN A 67 8.82 11.58 23.92
CA ASN A 67 8.17 10.85 22.84
C ASN A 67 8.99 9.63 22.46
N PRO A 68 8.40 8.42 22.41
CA PRO A 68 9.14 7.22 22.02
C PRO A 68 9.67 7.37 20.59
N LEU A 69 10.88 6.87 20.35
CA LEU A 69 11.57 6.90 19.07
C LEU A 69 11.84 5.48 18.58
N PRO A 70 11.89 5.27 17.25
CA PRO A 70 12.40 4.03 16.70
C PRO A 70 13.85 3.79 17.13
N PRO A 71 14.28 2.53 17.30
CA PRO A 71 15.68 2.22 17.53
C PRO A 71 16.59 2.82 16.46
N SER A 72 17.74 3.34 16.89
CA SER A 72 18.73 3.99 16.01
C SER A 72 19.76 3.01 15.43
N THR A 73 19.61 1.71 15.67
CA THR A 73 20.52 0.67 15.16
C THR A 73 19.72 -0.56 14.76
N ALA A 74 20.21 -1.30 13.78
CA ALA A 74 19.63 -2.57 13.31
C ALA A 74 19.36 -3.57 14.44
N ARG A 75 20.19 -3.56 15.50
CA ARG A 75 20.07 -4.44 16.68
C ARG A 75 18.82 -4.19 17.51
N GLY A 76 18.15 -3.06 17.34
CA GLY A 76 16.86 -2.79 17.99
C GLY A 76 15.67 -3.42 17.27
N TYR A 77 15.90 -4.07 16.13
CA TYR A 77 14.89 -4.74 15.33
C TYR A 77 15.16 -6.25 15.31
N ASP A 78 14.10 -7.03 15.44
CA ASP A 78 14.11 -8.48 15.21
C ASP A 78 13.71 -8.76 13.75
N GLN A 79 13.11 -9.92 13.48
CA GLN A 79 12.52 -10.22 12.18
C GLN A 79 11.36 -9.30 11.82
N GLU A 80 11.09 -9.17 10.53
CA GLU A 80 9.88 -8.52 10.02
C GLU A 80 8.79 -9.56 9.77
N THR A 81 7.54 -9.19 9.98
CA THR A 81 6.41 -9.95 9.43
C THR A 81 6.23 -9.52 7.98
N ALA A 82 6.65 -10.39 7.06
CA ALA A 82 6.55 -10.13 5.63
C ALA A 82 5.08 -10.00 5.19
N GLY A 83 4.77 -8.90 4.52
CA GLY A 83 3.45 -8.67 3.94
C GLY A 83 3.29 -9.37 2.59
N ARG A 84 2.07 -9.28 2.04
CA ARG A 84 1.80 -9.68 0.66
C ARG A 84 2.36 -8.64 -0.31
N VAL A 85 2.81 -9.10 -1.48
CA VAL A 85 3.13 -8.20 -2.61
C VAL A 85 1.85 -7.79 -3.32
N TRP A 86 1.68 -6.48 -3.53
CA TRP A 86 0.54 -5.86 -4.15
C TRP A 86 0.94 -5.21 -5.47
N LEU A 87 0.03 -5.25 -6.44
CA LEU A 87 0.12 -4.54 -7.70
C LEU A 87 -0.81 -3.34 -7.64
N TYR A 88 -0.25 -2.14 -7.82
CA TYR A 88 -1.02 -0.95 -8.15
C TYR A 88 -1.12 -0.82 -9.67
N ARG A 89 -2.32 -0.57 -10.20
CA ARG A 89 -2.57 -0.30 -11.62
C ARG A 89 -3.63 0.79 -11.77
N ASP A 90 -3.25 1.98 -12.22
CA ASP A 90 -4.14 3.13 -12.46
C ASP A 90 -5.14 3.42 -11.32
N GLY A 91 -4.69 3.28 -10.08
CA GLY A 91 -5.50 3.52 -8.88
C GLY A 91 -6.14 2.27 -8.30
N VAL A 92 -6.07 1.12 -8.96
CA VAL A 92 -6.56 -0.16 -8.45
C VAL A 92 -5.42 -0.92 -7.79
N VAL A 93 -5.65 -1.39 -6.57
CA VAL A 93 -4.73 -2.26 -5.84
C VAL A 93 -5.26 -3.68 -5.84
N SER A 94 -4.44 -4.64 -6.24
CA SER A 94 -4.77 -6.07 -6.24
C SER A 94 -3.58 -6.91 -5.79
N PRO A 95 -3.79 -8.15 -5.30
CA PRO A 95 -2.69 -9.08 -5.05
C PRO A 95 -1.81 -9.25 -6.30
N ALA A 96 -0.49 -9.26 -6.12
CA ALA A 96 0.46 -9.58 -7.19
C ALA A 96 0.79 -11.08 -7.13
N ASP A 97 -0.07 -11.92 -7.70
CA ASP A 97 0.13 -13.37 -7.69
C ASP A 97 1.43 -13.76 -8.41
N GLY A 98 2.20 -14.69 -7.83
CA GLY A 98 3.52 -15.08 -8.34
C GLY A 98 4.67 -14.18 -7.88
N PHE A 99 4.38 -13.08 -7.19
CA PHE A 99 5.38 -12.25 -6.52
C PHE A 99 5.44 -12.55 -5.03
N HIS A 100 6.63 -12.47 -4.46
CA HIS A 100 6.84 -12.65 -3.03
C HIS A 100 7.99 -11.79 -2.53
N TRP A 101 7.95 -11.42 -1.26
CA TRP A 101 9.10 -10.84 -0.57
C TRP A 101 10.08 -11.94 -0.18
N CYS A 102 11.37 -11.69 -0.36
CA CYS A 102 12.43 -12.57 0.10
C CYS A 102 13.56 -11.75 0.73
N ARG A 103 14.04 -12.22 1.89
CA ARG A 103 15.23 -11.73 2.57
C ARG A 103 16.17 -12.92 2.78
N PRO A 104 17.41 -12.91 2.24
CA PRO A 104 18.32 -14.05 2.34
C PRO A 104 18.69 -14.40 3.79
N GLU A 105 18.98 -13.39 4.59
CA GLU A 105 19.35 -13.53 6.00
C GLU A 105 18.96 -12.29 6.83
N PRO A 106 18.76 -12.41 8.15
CA PRO A 106 18.51 -11.27 9.02
C PRO A 106 19.60 -10.19 8.87
N GLY A 107 19.19 -8.93 8.75
CA GLY A 107 20.11 -7.81 8.55
C GLY A 107 20.64 -7.61 7.13
N SER A 108 20.33 -8.51 6.18
CA SER A 108 20.62 -8.30 4.75
C SER A 108 19.43 -7.62 4.06
N PRO A 109 19.62 -6.78 3.01
CA PRO A 109 18.51 -6.17 2.28
C PRO A 109 17.54 -7.22 1.70
N GLY A 110 16.23 -6.97 1.85
CA GLY A 110 15.20 -7.77 1.20
C GLY A 110 14.78 -7.23 -0.17
N GLY A 111 14.01 -8.03 -0.90
CA GLY A 111 13.52 -7.68 -2.23
C GLY A 111 12.21 -8.38 -2.60
N ILE A 112 11.49 -7.79 -3.56
CA ILE A 112 10.39 -8.46 -4.25
C ILE A 112 10.96 -9.33 -5.38
N TYR A 113 10.56 -10.60 -5.43
CA TYR A 113 10.97 -11.58 -6.43
C TYR A 113 9.76 -12.21 -7.12
N THR A 114 9.99 -12.66 -8.35
CA THR A 114 9.09 -13.58 -9.06
C THR A 114 9.88 -14.71 -9.72
N MET A 115 9.20 -15.71 -10.24
CA MET A 115 9.80 -16.79 -11.03
C MET A 115 9.44 -16.58 -12.49
N LEU A 116 10.43 -16.40 -13.36
CA LEU A 116 10.24 -16.31 -14.80
C LEU A 116 10.71 -17.59 -15.50
N ASP A 117 10.10 -17.93 -16.62
CA ASP A 117 10.42 -19.06 -17.48
C ASP A 117 11.23 -18.64 -18.73
N ASP A 118 12.11 -17.65 -18.55
CA ASP A 118 12.88 -17.04 -19.65
C ASP A 118 13.99 -17.94 -20.23
N TYR A 119 14.29 -19.06 -19.56
CA TYR A 119 15.36 -19.98 -19.94
C TYR A 119 14.83 -21.39 -20.11
N PHE A 120 15.40 -22.14 -21.06
CA PHE A 120 15.13 -23.55 -21.27
C PHE A 120 16.40 -24.35 -21.07
N ASP A 121 16.29 -25.54 -20.47
CA ASP A 121 17.41 -26.46 -20.30
C ASP A 121 17.79 -27.10 -21.65
N GLU A 122 18.84 -27.92 -21.64
CA GLU A 122 19.30 -28.66 -22.81
C GLU A 122 18.25 -29.63 -23.41
N HIS A 123 17.15 -29.87 -22.69
CA HIS A 123 16.02 -30.70 -23.10
C HIS A 123 14.77 -29.89 -23.46
N GLY A 124 14.88 -28.55 -23.51
CA GLY A 124 13.76 -27.66 -23.81
C GLY A 124 12.73 -27.55 -22.69
N GLN A 125 13.08 -27.90 -21.44
CA GLN A 125 12.22 -27.67 -20.28
C GLN A 125 12.46 -26.27 -19.70
N PRO A 126 11.41 -25.53 -19.30
CA PRO A 126 11.57 -24.22 -18.70
C PRO A 126 12.32 -24.32 -17.37
N LEU A 127 13.41 -23.55 -17.25
CA LEU A 127 14.09 -23.28 -15.99
C LEU A 127 13.43 -22.08 -15.34
N TRP A 128 12.81 -22.32 -14.19
CA TRP A 128 12.28 -21.26 -13.35
C TRP A 128 13.43 -20.56 -12.63
N THR A 129 13.74 -19.33 -13.05
CA THR A 129 14.77 -18.51 -12.41
C THR A 129 14.13 -17.46 -11.50
N PRO A 130 14.62 -17.30 -10.26
CA PRO A 130 14.18 -16.21 -9.41
C PRO A 130 14.72 -14.89 -9.97
N VAL A 131 13.83 -13.95 -10.24
CA VAL A 131 14.17 -12.62 -10.73
C VAL A 131 13.75 -11.59 -9.69
N GLN A 132 14.71 -10.80 -9.21
CA GLN A 132 14.45 -9.67 -8.33
C GLN A 132 13.88 -8.51 -9.14
N MET A 133 12.82 -7.88 -8.63
CA MET A 133 12.23 -6.71 -9.26
C MET A 133 13.13 -5.50 -9.08
N VAL A 134 13.17 -4.64 -10.10
CA VAL A 134 13.95 -3.39 -10.05
C VAL A 134 13.37 -2.48 -8.97
N PRO A 135 14.10 -2.19 -7.88
CA PRO A 135 13.60 -1.34 -6.82
C PRO A 135 13.53 0.11 -7.29
N HIS A 136 12.43 0.79 -6.96
CA HIS A 136 12.30 2.25 -7.06
C HIS A 136 12.75 2.90 -5.76
N SER A 137 12.23 2.42 -4.63
CA SER A 137 12.50 3.01 -3.31
C SER A 137 12.19 2.06 -2.17
N THR A 138 12.93 2.19 -1.06
CA THR A 138 12.69 1.47 0.20
C THR A 138 12.64 2.47 1.34
N PHE A 139 11.59 2.46 2.16
CA PHE A 139 11.47 3.34 3.33
C PHE A 139 11.02 2.56 4.55
N SER A 140 11.50 2.99 5.72
CA SER A 140 10.92 2.60 6.99
C SER A 140 10.05 3.73 7.53
N VAL A 141 8.79 3.45 7.86
CA VAL A 141 7.78 4.42 8.30
C VAL A 141 7.25 4.01 9.67
N PHE A 142 7.17 4.95 10.60
CA PHE A 142 6.86 4.71 12.00
C PHE A 142 5.72 5.58 12.51
N ASN A 143 4.80 4.96 13.25
CA ASN A 143 3.87 5.63 14.13
C ASN A 143 4.47 5.69 15.54
N CYS A 144 4.90 6.89 15.97
CA CYS A 144 5.59 7.09 17.25
C CYS A 144 4.70 7.73 18.33
N TRP A 145 3.39 7.47 18.26
CA TRP A 145 2.38 7.97 19.20
C TRP A 145 2.09 9.48 19.09
N ARG A 146 1.10 9.93 19.86
CA ARG A 146 0.31 11.16 19.70
C ARG A 146 1.08 12.44 19.33
N PHE A 147 2.21 12.73 19.98
CA PHE A 147 2.91 14.01 19.83
C PHE A 147 4.04 14.00 18.80
N LEU A 148 4.47 12.81 18.37
CA LEU A 148 5.38 12.62 17.25
C LEU A 148 4.81 11.57 16.29
N PRO A 149 3.66 11.84 15.68
CA PRO A 149 2.81 10.79 15.14
C PRO A 149 3.41 10.05 13.94
N CYS A 150 4.35 10.64 13.22
CA CYS A 150 5.01 9.96 12.11
C CYS A 150 6.48 10.34 11.95
N LEU A 151 7.33 9.32 11.95
CA LEU A 151 8.72 9.41 11.51
C LEU A 151 8.93 8.48 10.31
N TYR A 152 9.89 8.81 9.45
CA TYR A 152 10.29 7.94 8.36
C TYR A 152 11.79 8.11 8.05
N THR A 153 12.34 7.14 7.33
CA THR A 153 13.68 7.18 6.75
C THR A 153 13.67 6.43 5.42
N ASP A 154 14.57 6.77 4.49
CA ASP A 154 14.70 6.19 3.15
C ASP A 154 15.62 4.97 3.10
N VAL A 155 15.76 4.29 4.24
CA VAL A 155 16.55 3.06 4.39
C VAL A 155 15.71 1.95 5.01
N ASP A 156 16.16 0.72 4.78
CA ASP A 156 15.77 -0.43 5.60
C ASP A 156 16.50 -0.34 6.94
N VAL A 157 15.79 0.01 8.02
CA VAL A 157 16.37 0.18 9.36
C VAL A 157 16.97 -1.11 9.93
N THR A 158 16.59 -2.27 9.39
CA THR A 158 17.11 -3.56 9.82
C THR A 158 18.51 -3.85 9.29
N THR A 159 18.99 -3.05 8.33
CA THR A 159 20.30 -3.24 7.69
C THR A 159 21.31 -2.13 8.04
N VAL A 160 20.93 -1.18 8.89
CA VAL A 160 21.75 0.00 9.21
C VAL A 160 22.17 -0.03 10.68
N ASP A 161 23.49 -0.13 10.91
CA ASP A 161 24.05 -0.21 12.26
C ASP A 161 24.09 1.13 13.00
N ASP A 162 23.99 2.27 12.30
CA ASP A 162 23.93 3.61 12.90
C ASP A 162 23.06 4.58 12.10
N MET A 163 21.99 5.06 12.72
CA MET A 163 21.10 6.10 12.20
C MET A 163 21.71 7.49 12.47
N GLY A 164 22.82 7.78 11.78
CA GLY A 164 23.55 9.05 11.85
C GLY A 164 22.90 10.18 11.06
N VAL A 165 23.71 11.15 10.62
CA VAL A 165 23.23 12.31 9.83
C VAL A 165 22.66 11.89 8.47
N GLU A 166 23.24 10.84 7.88
CA GLU A 166 22.86 10.34 6.55
C GLU A 166 21.55 9.53 6.60
N ASN A 167 21.36 8.70 7.63
CA ASN A 167 20.20 7.82 7.79
C ASN A 167 19.24 8.36 8.86
N LYS A 168 19.02 9.67 8.92
CA LYS A 168 18.25 10.29 10.00
C LYS A 168 16.75 10.02 9.87
N PHE A 169 16.07 9.87 11.00
CA PHE A 169 14.61 9.93 11.03
C PHE A 169 14.13 11.35 10.71
N SER A 170 13.20 11.43 9.76
CA SER A 170 12.55 12.66 9.35
C SER A 170 11.09 12.64 9.80
N SER A 171 10.59 13.79 10.25
CA SER A 171 9.16 13.99 10.52
C SER A 171 8.43 14.32 9.22
N LEU A 172 7.13 14.00 9.17
CA LEU A 172 6.30 14.45 8.05
C LEU A 172 6.42 15.97 7.87
N ALA A 173 6.64 16.33 6.62
CA ALA A 173 6.69 17.70 6.17
C ALA A 173 6.09 17.77 4.77
N PHE A 174 5.45 18.89 4.49
CA PHE A 174 4.58 19.05 3.34
C PHE A 174 5.06 20.19 2.45
N SER A 175 4.69 20.08 1.18
CA SER A 175 4.83 21.15 0.20
C SER A 175 3.53 21.31 -0.57
N ILE A 176 3.32 22.51 -1.10
CA ILE A 176 2.23 22.80 -2.04
C ILE A 176 2.65 22.30 -3.42
N ASP A 177 1.74 21.61 -4.10
CA ASP A 177 1.88 21.31 -5.52
C ASP A 177 1.71 22.59 -6.35
N SER A 178 2.73 22.94 -7.15
CA SER A 178 2.69 24.19 -7.91
C SER A 178 1.61 24.21 -9.00
N PRO A 179 1.31 23.09 -9.71
CA PRO A 179 0.19 23.02 -10.65
C PRO A 179 -1.20 23.07 -10.00
N ASP A 180 -1.38 22.42 -8.85
CA ASP A 180 -2.65 22.37 -8.12
C ASP A 180 -2.45 22.73 -6.65
N SER A 181 -2.70 24.00 -6.30
CA SER A 181 -2.54 24.52 -4.94
C SER A 181 -3.43 23.86 -3.88
N GLY A 182 -4.35 22.96 -4.25
CA GLY A 182 -5.12 22.13 -3.33
C GLY A 182 -4.49 20.78 -3.01
N VAL A 183 -3.39 20.38 -3.68
CA VAL A 183 -2.70 19.11 -3.41
C VAL A 183 -1.62 19.29 -2.37
N THR A 184 -1.66 18.42 -1.36
CA THR A 184 -0.56 18.25 -0.40
C THR A 184 0.47 17.28 -0.96
N ARG A 185 1.76 17.64 -0.91
CA ARG A 185 2.88 16.78 -1.30
C ARG A 185 3.74 16.39 -0.11
N ILE A 186 3.90 15.08 0.14
CA ILE A 186 4.91 14.54 1.06
C ILE A 186 6.19 14.29 0.25
N ARG A 187 7.28 14.98 0.57
CA ARG A 187 8.58 14.74 -0.09
C ARG A 187 9.52 14.01 0.85
N ALA A 188 10.24 13.02 0.34
CA ALA A 188 11.24 12.28 1.12
C ALA A 188 12.29 13.21 1.74
N SER A 189 12.77 14.19 0.97
CA SER A 189 13.70 15.24 1.43
C SER A 189 13.11 16.23 2.46
N GLY A 190 11.83 16.08 2.78
CA GLY A 190 11.07 17.00 3.62
C GLY A 190 10.47 18.17 2.83
N GLY A 191 9.72 19.00 3.55
CA GLY A 191 9.01 20.14 2.99
C GLY A 191 9.07 21.35 3.91
N PRO A 192 8.79 22.56 3.38
CA PRO A 192 8.82 23.78 4.17
C PRO A 192 7.64 23.88 5.16
N GLN A 193 6.60 23.06 5.01
CA GLN A 193 5.38 23.14 5.80
C GLN A 193 5.26 22.00 6.80
N ARG A 194 4.70 22.31 7.97
CA ARG A 194 4.34 21.33 9.00
C ARG A 194 2.86 20.96 8.99
N HIS A 195 2.05 21.65 8.19
CA HIS A 195 0.63 21.35 8.04
C HIS A 195 0.35 21.03 6.57
N VAL A 196 -0.70 20.26 6.35
CA VAL A 196 -1.20 19.93 5.01
C VAL A 196 -1.76 21.16 4.32
N VAL A 197 -1.84 21.05 3.01
CA VAL A 197 -2.39 22.07 2.12
C VAL A 197 -3.88 21.84 1.98
N GLY A 198 -4.62 22.94 2.07
CA GLY A 198 -6.05 22.95 1.88
C GLY A 198 -6.88 22.53 3.09
N SER A 199 -8.13 22.99 3.11
CA SER A 199 -9.07 22.77 4.19
C SER A 199 -9.79 21.44 4.03
N ARG A 200 -10.06 20.76 5.15
CA ARG A 200 -10.95 19.58 5.25
C ARG A 200 -10.62 18.43 4.27
N PRO A 201 -9.37 17.94 4.22
CA PRO A 201 -9.06 16.71 3.47
C PRO A 201 -9.84 15.52 4.03
N SER A 202 -10.41 14.68 3.17
CA SER A 202 -11.21 13.51 3.58
C SER A 202 -10.37 12.37 4.16
N TRP A 203 -9.07 12.38 3.90
CA TRP A 203 -8.10 11.41 4.42
C TRP A 203 -7.57 11.78 5.81
N ILE A 204 -7.86 12.97 6.34
CA ILE A 204 -7.68 13.33 7.76
C ILE A 204 -9.01 13.13 8.50
N PRO A 205 -9.02 12.58 9.73
CA PRO A 205 -7.86 12.18 10.54
C PRO A 205 -7.42 10.73 10.35
N SER A 206 -8.03 9.98 9.41
CA SER A 206 -7.81 8.53 9.30
C SER A 206 -6.36 8.17 8.96
N LEU A 207 -5.78 8.83 7.95
CA LEU A 207 -4.44 8.55 7.46
C LEU A 207 -3.35 9.20 8.32
N ILE A 208 -3.51 10.49 8.59
CA ILE A 208 -2.63 11.25 9.50
C ILE A 208 -3.47 12.04 10.51
N PRO A 209 -2.92 12.36 11.69
CA PRO A 209 -3.68 13.06 12.72
C PRO A 209 -4.08 14.49 12.37
N GLU A 210 -5.14 14.96 13.04
CA GLU A 210 -5.66 16.34 12.93
C GLU A 210 -4.61 17.42 13.27
N THR A 211 -3.54 17.08 14.00
CA THR A 211 -2.44 18.02 14.29
C THR A 211 -1.70 18.50 13.05
N TYR A 212 -1.80 17.77 11.93
CA TYR A 212 -1.27 18.20 10.64
C TYR A 212 -2.28 19.00 9.81
N ALA A 213 -3.55 19.12 10.24
CA ALA A 213 -4.56 19.87 9.49
C ALA A 213 -4.15 21.35 9.36
N THR A 214 -4.52 22.00 8.25
CA THR A 214 -4.25 23.43 8.09
C THR A 214 -4.98 24.24 9.17
N PRO A 215 -4.29 25.13 9.90
CA PRO A 215 -4.96 26.00 10.88
C PRO A 215 -5.70 27.15 10.20
N SER A 216 -5.48 27.37 8.90
CA SER A 216 -6.07 28.48 8.17
C SER A 216 -7.53 28.18 7.80
N SER A 217 -8.45 28.99 8.32
CA SER A 217 -9.87 28.93 7.96
C SER A 217 -10.16 29.42 6.54
N THR A 218 -9.20 30.09 5.90
CA THR A 218 -9.29 30.61 4.52
C THR A 218 -8.54 29.75 3.51
N ALA A 219 -7.99 28.60 3.94
CA ALA A 219 -7.35 27.68 3.03
C ALA A 219 -8.35 27.20 1.95
N GLN A 220 -7.87 27.09 0.71
CA GLN A 220 -8.61 26.48 -0.38
C GLN A 220 -9.02 25.05 -0.02
N GLN A 221 -10.08 24.51 -0.61
CA GLN A 221 -10.44 23.11 -0.43
C GLN A 221 -9.29 22.17 -0.85
N SER A 222 -8.96 21.18 -0.01
CA SER A 222 -8.00 20.14 -0.38
C SER A 222 -8.52 19.33 -1.57
N THR A 223 -7.62 19.01 -2.51
CA THR A 223 -7.91 18.21 -3.72
C THR A 223 -7.18 16.86 -3.71
N GLY A 224 -6.27 16.63 -2.77
CA GLY A 224 -5.68 15.33 -2.55
C GLY A 224 -4.30 15.35 -1.89
N LEU A 225 -3.69 14.17 -1.86
CA LEU A 225 -2.36 13.85 -1.37
C LEU A 225 -1.55 13.15 -2.47
N GLY A 226 -0.35 13.64 -2.70
CA GLY A 226 0.66 13.02 -3.56
C GLY A 226 2.05 13.10 -2.93
N GLY A 227 3.09 12.73 -3.69
CA GLY A 227 4.45 12.66 -3.19
C GLY A 227 4.91 11.22 -3.00
N SER A 228 5.86 11.02 -2.08
CA SER A 228 6.55 9.75 -1.86
C SER A 228 5.57 8.60 -1.59
N LEU A 229 5.48 7.68 -2.56
CA LEU A 229 4.66 6.48 -2.50
C LEU A 229 4.99 5.60 -1.30
N PRO A 230 6.25 5.24 -1.00
CA PRO A 230 6.53 4.34 0.12
C PRO A 230 6.11 4.95 1.46
N ILE A 231 6.22 6.28 1.65
CA ILE A 231 5.69 6.95 2.86
C ILE A 231 4.17 6.86 2.91
N ILE A 232 3.47 7.20 1.82
CA ILE A 232 1.99 7.17 1.76
C ILE A 232 1.47 5.74 1.98
N ILE A 233 2.08 4.75 1.36
CA ILE A 233 1.74 3.32 1.52
C ILE A 233 1.99 2.88 2.97
N GLY A 234 3.11 3.27 3.57
CA GLY A 234 3.40 2.98 4.97
C GLY A 234 2.36 3.60 5.92
N LEU A 235 1.97 4.85 5.67
CA LEU A 235 0.90 5.52 6.43
C LEU A 235 -0.45 4.80 6.30
N LEU A 236 -0.81 4.34 5.10
CA LEU A 236 -2.03 3.55 4.86
C LEU A 236 -2.02 2.26 5.68
N ALA A 237 -0.92 1.51 5.63
CA ALA A 237 -0.76 0.29 6.41
C ALA A 237 -0.81 0.53 7.93
N LEU A 238 -0.20 1.63 8.39
CA LEU A 238 -0.21 2.03 9.80
C LEU A 238 -1.58 2.50 10.30
N THR A 239 -2.60 2.64 9.44
CA THR A 239 -3.99 2.85 9.88
C THR A 239 -4.63 1.58 10.47
N LYS A 240 -4.05 0.40 10.23
CA LYS A 240 -4.55 -0.89 10.71
C LYS A 240 -3.89 -1.28 12.01
N ARG A 241 -4.45 -2.29 12.69
CA ARG A 241 -3.86 -2.83 13.93
C ARG A 241 -2.57 -3.62 13.63
N PRO A 242 -1.71 -3.86 14.62
CA PRO A 242 -0.58 -4.79 14.47
C PRO A 242 -0.99 -6.17 13.96
N GLY A 243 -0.18 -6.78 13.10
CA GLY A 243 -0.41 -8.04 12.40
C GLY A 243 -1.37 -7.95 11.22
N HIS A 244 -1.83 -6.74 10.87
CA HIS A 244 -2.92 -6.51 9.92
C HIS A 244 -2.65 -5.34 8.98
N THR A 245 -1.37 -5.01 8.74
CA THR A 245 -0.92 -3.94 7.83
C THR A 245 -1.52 -4.06 6.43
N ASP A 246 -1.69 -5.29 5.94
CA ASP A 246 -2.23 -5.61 4.62
C ASP A 246 -3.75 -5.38 4.47
N ASP A 247 -4.49 -5.28 5.57
CA ASP A 247 -5.96 -5.22 5.55
C ASP A 247 -6.46 -4.01 4.72
N VAL A 248 -5.75 -2.88 4.77
CA VAL A 248 -6.10 -1.67 4.01
C VAL A 248 -6.12 -1.90 2.48
N PHE A 249 -5.21 -2.75 1.99
CA PHE A 249 -5.08 -3.07 0.57
C PHE A 249 -6.02 -4.21 0.18
N ARG A 250 -6.06 -5.26 1.01
CA ARG A 250 -6.92 -6.43 0.80
C ARG A 250 -8.40 -6.06 0.76
N ASP A 251 -8.82 -5.19 1.66
CA ASP A 251 -10.22 -4.85 1.82
C ASP A 251 -10.64 -3.69 0.89
N GLY A 252 -9.72 -3.24 0.00
CA GLY A 252 -9.99 -2.25 -1.04
C GLY A 252 -10.24 -0.84 -0.51
N GLU A 253 -9.73 -0.53 0.68
CA GLU A 253 -9.95 0.78 1.32
C GLU A 253 -9.16 1.91 0.63
N TRP A 254 -8.04 1.57 0.00
CA TRP A 254 -7.34 2.43 -0.96
C TRP A 254 -7.56 1.91 -2.39
N ASN A 255 -8.49 2.53 -3.11
CA ASN A 255 -8.85 2.13 -4.46
C ASN A 255 -9.40 3.31 -5.27
N GLY A 256 -9.18 3.32 -6.59
CA GLY A 256 -9.51 4.43 -7.49
C GLY A 256 -8.82 5.73 -7.10
N ASN A 257 -7.62 5.66 -6.52
CA ASN A 257 -6.93 6.80 -5.89
C ASN A 257 -7.79 7.49 -4.84
N ARG A 258 -8.58 6.76 -4.06
CA ARG A 258 -9.35 7.28 -2.94
C ARG A 258 -9.08 6.41 -1.73
N PHE A 259 -9.00 7.05 -0.57
CA PHE A 259 -8.93 6.35 0.71
C PHE A 259 -10.27 6.50 1.43
N ARG A 260 -10.97 5.39 1.60
CA ARG A 260 -12.26 5.30 2.30
C ARG A 260 -12.16 4.58 3.64
N GLY A 261 -10.94 4.23 4.02
CA GLY A 261 -10.65 3.54 5.25
C GLY A 261 -10.81 4.41 6.48
N SER A 262 -10.99 3.72 7.61
CA SER A 262 -10.91 4.32 8.94
C SER A 262 -9.68 3.81 9.67
N ARG A 263 -9.08 4.68 10.49
CA ARG A 263 -8.04 4.28 11.44
C ARG A 263 -8.61 3.33 12.48
N SER A 264 -7.97 2.18 12.67
CA SER A 264 -8.30 1.26 13.74
C SER A 264 -8.05 1.92 15.10
N SER A 265 -8.91 1.67 16.09
CA SER A 265 -8.68 2.12 17.47
C SER A 265 -7.47 1.45 18.13
N ARG A 266 -6.89 0.43 17.49
CA ARG A 266 -5.67 -0.27 17.91
C ARG A 266 -4.51 -0.06 16.94
N ALA A 267 -4.58 0.98 16.09
CA ALA A 267 -3.51 1.30 15.14
C ALA A 267 -2.31 1.97 15.83
N ASP A 268 -2.59 2.71 16.89
CA ASP A 268 -1.60 3.47 17.61
C ASP A 268 -0.91 2.60 18.68
N PRO A 269 0.42 2.70 18.84
CA PRO A 269 1.17 1.92 19.84
C PRO A 269 0.72 2.27 21.27
N GLU A 270 0.97 1.44 22.28
CA GLU A 270 0.67 1.86 23.66
C GLU A 270 1.53 3.09 24.07
N PRO A 271 1.03 4.01 24.92
CA PRO A 271 1.75 5.24 25.30
C PRO A 271 3.17 5.01 25.84
N THR A 272 3.39 3.86 26.47
CA THR A 272 4.66 3.45 27.08
C THR A 272 5.30 2.25 26.37
N GLY A 273 4.68 1.77 25.30
CA GLY A 273 5.19 0.65 24.50
C GLY A 273 6.18 1.12 23.43
N PRO A 274 6.78 0.18 22.68
CA PRO A 274 7.59 0.52 21.53
C PRO A 274 6.72 1.21 20.47
N VAL A 275 7.38 2.02 19.65
CA VAL A 275 6.75 2.59 18.45
C VAL A 275 6.34 1.47 17.49
N ARG A 276 5.46 1.76 16.54
CA ARG A 276 5.08 0.80 15.50
C ARG A 276 5.71 1.19 14.17
N GLY A 277 6.42 0.26 13.53
CA GLY A 277 7.12 0.49 12.27
C GLY A 277 6.71 -0.46 11.16
N VAL A 278 6.81 0.02 9.92
CA VAL A 278 6.71 -0.80 8.71
C VAL A 278 7.86 -0.48 7.75
N LEU A 279 8.35 -1.50 7.06
CA LEU A 279 9.23 -1.37 5.91
C LEU A 279 8.39 -1.43 4.65
N VAL A 280 8.58 -0.48 3.74
CA VAL A 280 7.88 -0.41 2.46
C VAL A 280 8.89 -0.42 1.34
N GLN A 281 8.74 -1.36 0.40
CA GLN A 281 9.49 -1.35 -0.85
C GLN A 281 8.53 -1.17 -2.01
N VAL A 282 8.88 -0.28 -2.93
CA VAL A 282 8.20 -0.04 -4.20
C VAL A 282 9.15 -0.47 -5.32
N CYS A 283 8.65 -1.25 -6.27
CA CYS A 283 9.41 -1.77 -7.41
C CYS A 283 8.67 -1.55 -8.72
N CYS A 284 9.41 -1.62 -9.82
CA CYS A 284 8.85 -1.69 -11.16
C CYS A 284 8.05 -3.00 -11.34
N ASP A 285 6.90 -2.92 -12.01
CA ASP A 285 6.12 -4.05 -12.52
C ASP A 285 6.74 -4.57 -13.82
N VAL A 286 7.45 -5.70 -13.75
CA VAL A 286 8.15 -6.30 -14.89
C VAL A 286 7.21 -6.67 -16.05
N PHE A 287 5.92 -6.90 -15.78
CA PHE A 287 4.94 -7.24 -16.80
C PHE A 287 4.34 -6.00 -17.48
N ASN A 288 4.72 -4.79 -17.05
CA ASN A 288 4.38 -3.54 -17.69
C ASN A 288 5.65 -2.82 -18.16
N PRO A 289 5.94 -2.74 -19.48
CA PRO A 289 7.13 -2.05 -19.97
C PRO A 289 7.14 -0.55 -19.64
N ASP A 290 5.98 0.05 -19.36
CA ASP A 290 5.87 1.46 -18.98
C ASP A 290 6.08 1.69 -17.47
N SER A 291 6.15 0.63 -16.65
CA SER A 291 6.46 0.72 -15.24
C SER A 291 7.97 0.91 -15.03
N THR A 292 8.47 2.11 -15.31
CA THR A 292 9.88 2.47 -15.11
C THR A 292 10.07 3.30 -13.83
N VAL A 293 11.31 3.37 -13.34
CA VAL A 293 11.69 4.26 -12.22
C VAL A 293 11.29 5.72 -12.53
N ASP A 294 11.47 6.16 -13.77
CA ASP A 294 11.09 7.51 -14.20
C ASP A 294 9.58 7.71 -14.18
N ALA A 295 8.79 6.70 -14.56
CA ALA A 295 7.33 6.78 -14.50
C ALA A 295 6.80 6.84 -13.06
N ILE A 296 7.43 6.10 -12.14
CA ILE A 296 7.07 6.12 -10.71
C ILE A 296 7.48 7.46 -10.09
N THR A 297 8.69 7.96 -10.39
CA THR A 297 9.16 9.31 -10.00
C THR A 297 8.23 10.40 -10.52
N ASP A 298 7.91 10.32 -11.81
CA ASP A 298 6.70 10.76 -12.48
C ASP A 298 5.52 11.07 -11.54
N PHE A 299 4.92 9.95 -11.16
CA PHE A 299 3.72 9.91 -10.36
C PHE A 299 3.92 10.49 -8.96
N GLU A 300 5.07 10.31 -8.31
CA GLU A 300 5.37 10.93 -7.02
C GLU A 300 5.40 12.46 -7.13
N GLU A 301 6.01 12.99 -8.19
CA GLU A 301 6.11 14.43 -8.44
C GLU A 301 4.76 15.07 -8.81
N ARG A 302 3.97 14.40 -9.66
CA ARG A 302 2.80 15.03 -10.33
C ARG A 302 1.47 14.31 -10.09
N GLY A 303 1.48 13.02 -9.82
CA GLY A 303 0.29 12.21 -9.58
C GLY A 303 -0.44 12.51 -8.27
N LYS A 304 -1.65 11.97 -8.10
CA LYS A 304 -2.39 12.02 -6.82
C LYS A 304 -2.61 10.61 -6.34
N ALA A 305 -1.86 10.18 -5.33
CA ALA A 305 -2.03 8.86 -4.71
C ALA A 305 -3.40 8.76 -4.02
N ILE A 306 -3.86 9.85 -3.41
CA ILE A 306 -5.20 9.97 -2.82
C ILE A 306 -5.84 11.26 -3.32
N ARG A 307 -7.04 11.15 -3.90
CA ARG A 307 -7.91 12.25 -4.31
C ARG A 307 -8.93 12.49 -3.22
N ASP A 308 -9.23 13.76 -2.96
CA ASP A 308 -10.29 14.09 -2.02
C ASP A 308 -11.67 13.80 -2.62
N GLU A 309 -12.58 13.26 -1.81
CA GLU A 309 -13.90 12.81 -2.27
C GLU A 309 -14.80 13.94 -2.82
N ARG A 310 -14.47 15.19 -2.50
CA ARG A 310 -15.23 16.39 -2.86
C ARG A 310 -14.63 17.20 -4.02
N SER A 311 -13.56 16.69 -4.64
CA SER A 311 -12.91 17.28 -5.82
C SER A 311 -13.43 16.70 -7.13
#